data_AF-A0A7C3R9Z0-F1
#
_entry.id   AF-A0A7C3R9Z0-F1
#
_cell.length_a   1.000
_cell.length_b   1.000
_cell.length_c   1.000
_cell.angle_alpha   90.00
_cell.angle_beta   90.00
_cell.angle_gamma   90.00
#
_symmetry.space_group_name_H-M   'P 1'
#
loop_
_entity.id
_entity.type
_entity.pdbx_description
1 polymer ?
#
loop_
_entity_poly.entity_id
_entity_poly.type
_entity_poly.pdbx_seq_one_letter_code
_entity_poly.pdbx_strand_id
1 'polypeptide(L)'
;MSVRVRFAPSPTGHLHIGTARTALFNWLFARKEKGVFILRIEDTDLERSKREFELSIIDDLKWLGIDWDEFYRQSDRLNIYREIAEKLLKEGKAYECFCTREELEKLRGHGYNRHCLNLSEAEKEALRKERKPAIRLLVPKDGETRFNDYLHGELCFQNNVIDDFVILKSDGTPTYNFSVVVDDIYMKITHIIRGEDHISNTPKQIQIYNALQVEPPVFVHIPMILGQDKAKLSKRHGATSIGEYRSMGYLSEAMVNFLALMGASYDNRQVLSKEELIDLFSLENLSKNPAIFDIKKLDFLSQEHIRKKPLEELTRLAIQFLEEKGLKDWTRDDIYLARVVGILQSRIKTLKDIILMGDYFFTEEFSKDVEIPLEERKKLNTILPDLLDTFSLLEDWNAANLEQKIRSFIAERNLDSRWFLQSLRIIISGKKVTPSLFETMEILGKEKTISRIRVWSGLA
;
A
#
# COMPACT_ATOMS: atom_id res chain seq x y z
N MET A 1 5.62 31.48 -2.86
CA MET A 1 6.40 30.38 -3.48
C MET A 1 5.44 29.29 -3.87
N SER A 2 5.63 28.61 -5.01
CA SER A 2 4.83 27.40 -5.32
C SER A 2 5.15 26.31 -4.30
N VAL A 3 4.14 25.56 -3.85
CA VAL A 3 4.35 24.40 -2.98
C VAL A 3 5.23 23.38 -3.70
N ARG A 4 6.24 22.88 -2.99
CA ARG A 4 7.13 21.79 -3.41
C ARG A 4 7.31 20.83 -2.25
N VAL A 5 6.99 19.56 -2.48
CA VAL A 5 7.09 18.48 -1.50
C VAL A 5 7.74 17.27 -2.12
N ARG A 6 8.13 16.30 -1.30
CA ARG A 6 8.81 15.09 -1.78
C ARG A 6 8.43 13.85 -1.02
N PHE A 7 8.37 12.76 -1.76
CA PHE A 7 8.44 11.42 -1.22
C PHE A 7 9.86 10.87 -1.42
N ALA A 8 10.55 10.57 -0.32
CA ALA A 8 11.96 10.20 -0.33
C ALA A 8 12.22 8.81 0.27
N PRO A 9 11.84 7.71 -0.43
CA PRO A 9 12.04 6.36 0.09
C PRO A 9 13.49 5.87 -0.12
N SER A 10 14.01 5.14 0.87
CA SER A 10 15.18 4.27 0.66
C SER A 10 14.74 2.93 0.07
N PRO A 11 15.35 2.44 -1.03
CA PRO A 11 14.94 1.20 -1.68
C PRO A 11 15.54 -0.02 -0.97
N THR A 12 15.28 -0.16 0.33
CA THR A 12 15.78 -1.26 1.19
C THR A 12 14.72 -2.34 1.44
N GLY A 13 13.55 -2.20 0.82
CA GLY A 13 12.41 -3.11 0.92
C GLY A 13 11.25 -2.62 0.04
N HIS A 14 10.20 -3.43 -0.04
CA HIS A 14 8.99 -3.08 -0.80
C HIS A 14 8.22 -1.90 -0.16
N LEU A 15 7.40 -1.23 -0.96
CA LEU A 15 6.58 -0.12 -0.48
C LEU A 15 5.51 -0.62 0.51
N HIS A 16 5.68 -0.28 1.78
CA HIS A 16 4.73 -0.62 2.83
C HIS A 16 3.65 0.45 3.00
N ILE A 17 2.54 0.08 3.62
CA ILE A 17 1.34 0.90 3.72
C ILE A 17 1.55 2.29 4.38
N GLY A 18 2.38 2.38 5.42
CA GLY A 18 2.68 3.66 6.09
C GLY A 18 3.50 4.60 5.21
N THR A 19 4.43 4.04 4.44
CA THR A 19 5.26 4.77 3.49
C THR A 19 4.43 5.20 2.27
N ALA A 20 3.55 4.34 1.76
CA ALA A 20 2.59 4.67 0.71
C ALA A 20 1.62 5.80 1.13
N ARG A 21 1.13 5.78 2.39
CA ARG A 21 0.34 6.88 2.95
C ARG A 21 1.11 8.20 2.93
N THR A 22 2.40 8.16 3.31
CA THR A 22 3.26 9.35 3.27
C THR A 22 3.38 9.90 1.85
N ALA A 23 3.60 9.03 0.86
CA ALA A 23 3.61 9.41 -0.55
C ALA A 23 2.28 10.04 -0.97
N LEU A 24 1.16 9.42 -0.59
CA LEU A 24 -0.18 9.89 -0.93
C LEU A 24 -0.48 11.27 -0.35
N PHE A 25 -0.16 11.54 0.93
CA PHE A 25 -0.41 12.86 1.53
C PHE A 25 0.44 13.97 0.90
N ASN A 26 1.71 13.68 0.58
CA ASN A 26 2.53 14.63 -0.18
C ASN A 26 1.91 14.89 -1.57
N TRP A 27 1.48 13.84 -2.26
CA TRP A 27 0.89 13.94 -3.59
C TRP A 27 -0.44 14.71 -3.58
N LEU A 28 -1.36 14.40 -2.65
CA LEU A 28 -2.64 15.10 -2.49
C LEU A 28 -2.41 16.59 -2.20
N PHE A 29 -1.50 16.90 -1.28
CA PHE A 29 -1.15 18.28 -0.96
C PHE A 29 -0.59 19.04 -2.17
N ALA A 30 0.34 18.42 -2.91
CA ALA A 30 0.90 19.02 -4.11
C ALA A 30 -0.18 19.26 -5.18
N ARG A 31 -1.05 18.28 -5.44
CA ARG A 31 -2.12 18.39 -6.45
C ARG A 31 -3.16 19.44 -6.06
N LYS A 32 -3.57 19.51 -4.79
CA LYS A 32 -4.47 20.55 -4.26
C LYS A 32 -3.90 21.94 -4.46
N GLU A 33 -2.65 22.14 -4.07
CA GLU A 33 -1.97 23.43 -4.09
C GLU A 33 -1.40 23.79 -5.47
N LYS A 34 -1.63 22.93 -6.49
CA LYS A 34 -1.05 23.04 -7.83
C LYS A 34 0.48 23.20 -7.79
N GLY A 35 1.09 22.52 -6.83
CA GLY A 35 2.53 22.49 -6.58
C GLY A 35 3.23 21.31 -7.26
N VAL A 36 4.45 21.04 -6.80
CA VAL A 36 5.32 20.00 -7.35
C VAL A 36 5.50 18.87 -6.35
N PHE A 37 5.27 17.64 -6.80
CA PHE A 37 5.56 16.41 -6.08
C PHE A 37 6.80 15.73 -6.66
N ILE A 38 7.83 15.59 -5.83
CA ILE A 38 9.13 15.03 -6.20
C ILE A 38 9.28 13.61 -5.66
N LEU A 39 9.70 12.67 -6.50
CA LEU A 39 10.16 11.35 -6.08
C LEU A 39 11.68 11.32 -6.00
N ARG A 40 12.25 11.14 -4.80
CA ARG A 40 13.70 11.04 -4.58
C ARG A 40 14.07 9.70 -3.98
N ILE A 41 14.80 8.87 -4.72
CA ILE A 41 15.28 7.58 -4.20
C ILE A 41 16.54 7.81 -3.36
N GLU A 42 16.48 7.42 -2.08
CA GLU A 42 17.58 7.55 -1.11
C GLU A 42 18.41 6.25 -1.06
N ASP A 43 19.21 6.02 -2.10
CA ASP A 43 19.95 4.79 -2.40
C ASP A 43 21.45 4.83 -2.00
N THR A 44 21.85 5.73 -1.11
CA THR A 44 23.27 5.88 -0.70
C THR A 44 23.78 4.72 0.16
N ASP A 45 22.89 3.90 0.73
CA ASP A 45 23.27 2.69 1.47
C ASP A 45 23.37 1.52 0.51
N LEU A 46 24.56 1.30 -0.07
CA LEU A 46 24.79 0.27 -1.10
C LEU A 46 24.59 -1.17 -0.61
N GLU A 47 24.70 -1.43 0.69
CA GLU A 47 24.53 -2.77 1.25
C GLU A 47 23.06 -3.18 1.27
N ARG A 48 22.18 -2.24 1.61
CA ARG A 48 20.74 -2.50 1.78
C ARG A 48 19.89 -2.08 0.59
N SER A 49 20.35 -1.09 -0.19
CA SER A 49 19.62 -0.57 -1.34
C SER A 49 19.73 -1.51 -2.51
N LYS A 50 18.59 -1.92 -3.07
CA LYS A 50 18.55 -2.80 -4.23
C LYS A 50 17.67 -2.24 -5.33
N ARG A 51 18.11 -2.44 -6.58
CA ARG A 51 17.38 -2.01 -7.77
C ARG A 51 15.99 -2.63 -7.85
N GLU A 52 15.82 -3.88 -7.40
CA GLU A 52 14.53 -4.57 -7.36
C GLU A 52 13.48 -3.84 -6.49
N PHE A 53 13.91 -3.28 -5.36
CA PHE A 53 13.03 -2.55 -4.46
C PHE A 53 12.69 -1.17 -5.01
N GLU A 54 13.64 -0.49 -5.66
CA GLU A 54 13.36 0.76 -6.35
C GLU A 54 12.29 0.58 -7.44
N LEU A 55 12.45 -0.43 -8.30
CA LEU A 55 11.47 -0.74 -9.35
C LEU A 55 10.11 -1.09 -8.75
N SER A 56 10.09 -1.92 -7.70
CA SER A 56 8.85 -2.26 -6.99
C SER A 56 8.15 -1.04 -6.41
N ILE A 57 8.88 -0.09 -5.80
CA ILE A 57 8.30 1.15 -5.27
C ILE A 57 7.68 1.98 -6.40
N ILE A 58 8.40 2.13 -7.52
CA ILE A 58 7.93 2.87 -8.70
C ILE A 58 6.65 2.24 -9.26
N ASP A 59 6.61 0.92 -9.40
CA ASP A 59 5.45 0.20 -9.92
C ASP A 59 4.24 0.27 -8.98
N ASP A 60 4.48 0.22 -7.66
CA ASP A 60 3.42 0.36 -6.66
C ASP A 60 2.85 1.80 -6.66
N LEU A 61 3.68 2.84 -6.79
CA LEU A 61 3.22 4.22 -6.92
C LEU A 61 2.39 4.43 -8.20
N LYS A 62 2.86 3.90 -9.34
CA LYS A 62 2.11 3.93 -10.60
C LYS A 62 0.77 3.23 -10.48
N TRP A 63 0.73 2.07 -9.84
CA TRP A 63 -0.51 1.33 -9.62
C TRP A 63 -1.50 2.10 -8.74
N LEU A 64 -1.01 2.80 -7.71
CA LEU A 64 -1.83 3.73 -6.90
C LEU A 64 -2.24 4.99 -7.68
N GLY A 65 -1.74 5.19 -8.90
CA GLY A 65 -1.92 6.41 -9.68
C GLY A 65 -1.20 7.62 -9.09
N ILE A 66 -0.19 7.42 -8.24
CA ILE A 66 0.62 8.50 -7.67
C ILE A 66 1.75 8.81 -8.66
N ASP A 67 1.50 9.75 -9.56
CA ASP A 67 2.50 10.30 -10.48
C ASP A 67 3.40 11.32 -9.77
N TRP A 68 4.54 11.65 -10.37
CA TRP A 68 5.47 12.65 -9.87
C TRP A 68 5.96 13.56 -10.99
N ASP A 69 6.27 14.79 -10.61
CA ASP A 69 6.63 15.86 -11.53
C ASP A 69 8.15 15.89 -11.77
N GLU A 70 8.94 15.48 -10.77
CA GLU A 70 10.39 15.40 -10.84
C GLU A 70 10.91 14.09 -10.19
N PHE A 71 12.02 13.56 -10.69
CA PHE A 71 12.63 12.31 -10.22
C PHE A 71 14.13 12.45 -9.99
N TYR A 72 14.63 11.97 -8.85
CA TYR A 72 16.06 12.02 -8.49
C TYR A 72 16.53 10.75 -7.78
N ARG A 73 17.83 10.46 -7.87
CA ARG A 73 18.55 9.49 -7.02
C ARG A 73 19.67 10.16 -6.26
N GLN A 74 19.95 9.74 -5.03
CA GLN A 74 21.05 10.29 -4.25
C GLN A 74 22.42 9.78 -4.73
N SER A 75 22.48 8.55 -5.25
CA SER A 75 23.68 7.98 -5.87
C SER A 75 24.23 8.84 -7.03
N ASP A 76 23.35 9.51 -7.78
CA ASP A 76 23.73 10.42 -8.88
C ASP A 76 24.26 11.78 -8.38
N ARG A 77 24.21 12.03 -7.07
CA ARG A 77 24.41 13.37 -6.46
C ARG A 77 25.57 13.41 -5.46
N LEU A 78 26.37 12.34 -5.39
CA LEU A 78 27.45 12.19 -4.41
C LEU A 78 28.45 13.36 -4.39
N ASN A 79 28.77 13.93 -5.55
CA ASN A 79 29.69 15.06 -5.65
C ASN A 79 29.15 16.31 -4.94
N ILE A 80 27.85 16.59 -5.06
CA ILE A 80 27.21 17.74 -4.41
C ILE A 80 27.38 17.65 -2.89
N TYR A 81 27.15 16.48 -2.31
CA TYR A 81 27.31 16.31 -0.86
C TYR A 81 28.76 16.52 -0.42
N ARG A 82 29.74 16.01 -1.18
CA ARG A 82 31.17 16.21 -0.86
C ARG A 82 31.54 17.68 -0.91
N GLU A 83 31.17 18.41 -1.96
CA GLU A 83 31.44 19.83 -2.10
C GLU A 83 30.85 20.66 -0.94
N ILE A 84 29.62 20.35 -0.52
CA ILE A 84 28.99 21.02 0.62
C ILE A 84 29.68 20.66 1.94
N ALA A 85 30.09 19.41 2.14
CA ALA A 85 30.81 19.01 3.35
C ALA A 85 32.19 19.69 3.45
N GLU A 86 32.91 19.78 2.33
CA GLU A 86 34.17 20.50 2.23
C GLU A 86 34.00 22.01 2.45
N LYS A 87 32.91 22.60 1.95
CA LYS A 87 32.56 24.00 2.24
C LYS A 87 32.37 24.23 3.74
N LEU A 88 31.58 23.38 4.40
CA LEU A 88 31.36 23.48 5.86
C LEU A 88 32.66 23.30 6.66
N LEU A 89 33.56 22.42 6.20
CA LEU A 89 34.88 22.24 6.78
C LEU A 89 35.74 23.51 6.66
N LYS A 90 35.79 24.12 5.47
CA LYS A 90 36.52 25.39 5.22
C LYS A 90 35.98 26.56 6.04
N GLU A 91 34.66 26.58 6.29
CA GLU A 91 34.00 27.60 7.09
C GLU A 91 34.11 27.35 8.62
N GLY A 92 34.79 26.29 9.06
CA GLY A 92 34.91 25.94 10.48
C GLY A 92 33.61 25.48 11.14
N LYS A 93 32.58 25.16 10.33
CA LYS A 93 31.28 24.64 10.78
C LYS A 93 31.25 23.11 10.85
N ALA A 94 32.30 22.47 10.36
CA ALA A 94 32.54 21.05 10.44
C ALA A 94 34.04 20.79 10.69
N TYR A 95 34.40 19.59 11.11
CA TYR A 95 35.78 19.19 11.36
C TYR A 95 36.03 17.72 11.01
N GLU A 96 37.29 17.39 10.77
CA GLU A 96 37.73 16.02 10.52
C GLU A 96 37.77 15.22 11.83
N CYS A 97 37.21 14.01 11.76
CA CYS A 97 37.24 13.03 12.83
C CYS A 97 37.96 11.78 12.34
N PHE A 98 39.01 11.41 13.08
CA PHE A 98 39.81 10.23 12.78
C PHE A 98 39.43 9.04 13.65
N CYS A 99 38.46 9.17 14.55
CA CYS A 99 38.13 8.11 15.50
C CYS A 99 37.75 6.80 14.80
N THR A 100 38.34 5.67 15.22
CA THR A 100 37.96 4.35 14.72
C THR A 100 36.60 3.93 15.25
N ARG A 101 35.99 2.92 14.61
CA ARG A 101 34.76 2.30 15.11
C ARG A 101 34.94 1.73 16.52
N GLU A 102 36.07 1.09 16.81
CA GLU A 102 36.38 0.53 18.14
C GLU A 102 36.49 1.63 19.21
N GLU A 103 37.15 2.75 18.90
CA GLU A 103 37.23 3.90 19.80
C GLU A 103 35.84 4.48 20.09
N LEU A 104 34.99 4.60 19.07
CA LEU A 104 33.61 5.08 19.21
C LEU A 104 32.73 4.08 19.98
N GLU A 105 32.96 2.78 19.84
CA GLU A 105 32.22 1.75 20.58
C GLU A 105 32.49 1.82 22.08
N LYS A 106 33.72 2.15 22.49
CA LYS A 106 34.06 2.42 23.90
C LYS A 106 33.36 3.65 24.48
N LEU A 107 32.91 4.57 23.64
CA LEU A 107 32.16 5.78 24.02
C LEU A 107 30.63 5.61 23.96
N ARG A 108 30.12 4.42 23.58
CA ARG A 108 28.67 4.18 23.47
C ARG A 108 27.97 4.48 24.78
N GLY A 109 26.88 5.26 24.70
CA GLY A 109 26.07 5.66 25.85
C GLY A 109 26.45 7.02 26.45
N HIS A 110 27.63 7.56 26.14
CA HIS A 110 28.11 8.85 26.68
C HIS A 110 28.15 9.99 25.64
N GLY A 111 27.77 9.71 24.39
CA GLY A 111 27.84 10.68 23.29
C GLY A 111 29.26 10.86 22.74
N TYR A 112 29.41 11.61 21.65
CA TYR A 112 30.73 11.88 21.09
C TYR A 112 31.40 13.04 21.84
N ASN A 113 32.56 12.76 22.44
CA ASN A 113 33.28 13.68 23.34
C ASN A 113 34.12 14.77 22.65
N ARG A 114 33.96 14.97 21.33
CA ARG A 114 34.74 15.95 20.54
C ARG A 114 36.26 15.72 20.54
N HIS A 115 36.70 14.48 20.73
CA HIS A 115 38.14 14.16 20.82
C HIS A 115 38.96 14.74 19.66
N CYS A 116 38.43 14.73 18.42
CA CYS A 116 39.15 15.24 17.25
C CYS A 116 38.98 16.75 16.99
N LEU A 117 38.16 17.48 17.75
CA LEU A 117 37.82 18.88 17.46
C LEU A 117 39.04 19.81 17.55
N ASN A 118 39.90 19.59 18.54
CA ASN A 118 41.03 20.45 18.86
C ASN A 118 42.39 19.88 18.40
N LEU A 119 42.39 18.91 17.47
CA LEU A 119 43.64 18.40 16.91
C LEU A 119 44.38 19.51 16.15
N SER A 120 45.68 19.60 16.37
CA SER A 120 46.58 20.46 15.59
C SER A 120 46.71 19.95 14.15
N GLU A 121 47.09 20.82 13.21
CA GLU A 121 47.30 20.41 11.81
C GLU A 121 48.41 19.35 11.67
N ALA A 122 49.43 19.38 12.55
CA ALA A 122 50.48 18.35 12.57
C ALA A 122 49.92 16.96 12.96
N GLU A 123 49.04 16.90 13.96
CA GLU A 123 48.37 15.66 14.36
C GLU A 123 47.42 15.15 13.27
N LYS A 124 46.64 16.05 12.65
CA LYS A 124 45.76 15.68 11.53
C LYS A 124 46.57 15.12 10.37
N GLU A 125 47.69 15.76 10.01
CA GLU A 125 48.54 15.31 8.91
C GLU A 125 49.19 13.95 9.18
N ALA A 126 49.60 13.67 10.42
CA ALA A 126 50.05 12.34 10.81
C ALA A 126 48.92 11.30 10.66
N LEU A 127 47.71 11.62 11.14
CA LEU A 127 46.56 10.72 11.10
C LEU A 127 46.04 10.49 9.68
N ARG A 128 46.08 11.47 8.77
CA ARG A 128 45.69 11.33 7.36
C ARG A 128 46.56 10.31 6.62
N LYS A 129 47.81 10.11 7.05
CA LYS A 129 48.71 9.07 6.49
C LYS A 129 48.30 7.65 6.90
N GLU A 130 47.65 7.52 8.06
CA GLU A 130 47.24 6.22 8.62
C GLU A 130 45.81 5.85 8.22
N ARG A 131 44.89 6.82 8.23
CA ARG A 131 43.45 6.59 8.04
C ARG A 131 42.75 7.80 7.44
N LYS A 132 41.69 7.52 6.67
CA LYS A 132 40.82 8.56 6.09
C LYS A 132 39.88 9.13 7.15
N PRO A 133 39.78 10.46 7.31
CA PRO A 133 38.86 11.06 8.25
C PRO A 133 37.41 10.98 7.77
N ALA A 134 36.48 10.90 8.72
CA ALA A 134 35.11 11.30 8.52
C ALA A 134 34.96 12.81 8.77
N ILE A 135 33.89 13.42 8.29
CA ILE A 135 33.56 14.83 8.57
C ILE A 135 32.38 14.87 9.54
N ARG A 136 32.54 15.57 10.66
CA ARG A 136 31.48 15.82 11.65
C ARG A 136 31.01 17.26 11.58
N LEU A 137 29.70 17.47 11.73
CA LEU A 137 29.13 18.81 11.94
C LEU A 137 29.48 19.30 13.34
N LEU A 138 29.93 20.55 13.46
CA LEU A 138 30.11 21.21 14.74
C LEU A 138 28.76 21.76 15.21
N VAL A 139 28.17 21.13 16.23
CA VAL A 139 26.90 21.57 16.80
C VAL A 139 27.18 22.52 17.98
N PRO A 140 26.53 23.68 18.14
CA PRO A 140 26.66 24.46 19.38
C PRO A 140 26.33 23.61 20.61
N LYS A 141 26.98 23.79 21.77
CA LYS A 141 26.59 23.02 23.00
C LYS A 141 25.64 23.79 23.90
N ASP A 142 25.74 25.11 23.89
CA ASP A 142 24.84 25.99 24.61
C ASP A 142 23.58 26.31 23.78
N GLY A 143 22.52 26.71 24.48
CA GLY A 143 21.25 27.05 23.88
C GLY A 143 20.43 25.84 23.43
N GLU A 144 19.52 26.10 22.50
CA GLU A 144 18.48 25.15 22.10
C GLU A 144 18.21 25.21 20.60
N THR A 145 17.74 24.09 20.06
CA THR A 145 17.24 23.96 18.70
C THR A 145 15.73 23.90 18.74
N ARG A 146 15.08 24.90 18.14
CA ARG A 146 13.62 24.99 18.04
C ARG A 146 13.17 24.81 16.60
N PHE A 147 12.00 24.20 16.44
CA PHE A 147 11.26 24.22 15.19
C PHE A 147 9.76 24.13 15.48
N ASN A 148 8.96 24.70 14.59
CA ASN A 148 7.51 24.57 14.65
C ASN A 148 7.08 23.45 13.70
N ASP A 149 6.54 22.37 14.26
CA ASP A 149 5.86 21.35 13.49
C ASP A 149 4.38 21.73 13.30
N TYR A 150 3.85 21.51 12.11
CA TYR A 150 2.47 21.87 11.80
C TYR A 150 1.44 21.14 12.68
N LEU A 151 1.68 19.88 13.05
CA LEU A 151 0.75 19.07 13.86
C LEU A 151 1.10 19.05 15.34
N HIS A 152 2.39 19.05 15.67
CA HIS A 152 2.86 18.96 17.05
C HIS A 152 3.16 20.32 17.71
N GLY A 153 3.10 21.41 16.94
CA GLY A 153 3.40 22.76 17.42
C GLY A 153 4.90 22.98 17.63
N GLU A 154 5.23 23.91 18.52
CA GLU A 154 6.62 24.23 18.83
C GLU A 154 7.30 23.09 19.60
N LEU A 155 8.43 22.62 19.07
CA LEU A 155 9.29 21.62 19.69
C LEU A 155 10.66 22.22 19.97
N CYS A 156 11.19 21.93 21.15
CA CYS A 156 12.48 22.45 21.61
C CYS A 156 13.38 21.32 22.13
N PHE A 157 14.63 21.33 21.68
CA PHE A 157 15.66 20.37 22.08
C PHE A 157 16.89 21.13 22.59
N GLN A 158 17.41 20.74 23.75
CA GLN A 158 18.66 21.30 24.26
C GLN A 158 19.82 20.90 23.36
N ASN A 159 20.70 21.85 23.02
CA ASN A 159 21.78 21.57 22.09
C ASN A 159 22.83 20.60 22.67
N ASN A 160 22.96 20.55 24.00
CA ASN A 160 23.89 19.66 24.69
C ASN A 160 23.60 18.16 24.45
N VAL A 161 22.34 17.77 24.19
CA VAL A 161 21.95 16.38 23.86
C VAL A 161 22.15 16.02 22.39
N ILE A 162 22.52 17.00 21.54
CA ILE A 162 22.82 16.78 20.14
C ILE A 162 24.34 16.63 20.00
N ASP A 163 24.78 15.42 19.68
CA ASP A 163 26.18 15.12 19.39
C ASP A 163 26.65 15.79 18.09
N ASP A 164 27.95 16.04 17.99
CA ASP A 164 28.59 16.35 16.71
C ASP A 164 28.53 15.10 15.82
N PHE A 165 27.51 15.01 14.98
CA PHE A 165 27.26 13.82 14.16
C PHE A 165 28.02 13.87 12.84
N VAL A 166 28.34 12.67 12.32
CA VAL A 166 29.00 12.50 11.03
C VAL A 166 28.06 12.97 9.91
N ILE A 167 28.55 13.84 9.03
CA ILE A 167 27.86 14.28 7.81
C ILE A 167 28.40 13.59 6.55
N LEU A 168 29.69 13.27 6.54
CA LEU A 168 30.37 12.50 5.50
C LEU A 168 31.24 11.42 6.15
N LYS A 169 31.06 10.16 5.76
CA LYS A 169 31.86 9.04 6.27
C LYS A 169 33.26 9.03 5.63
N SER A 170 34.19 8.26 6.22
CA SER A 170 35.56 8.12 5.73
C SER A 170 35.70 7.52 4.32
N ASP A 171 34.68 6.78 3.86
CA ASP A 171 34.58 6.26 2.50
C ASP A 171 34.02 7.29 1.49
N GLY A 172 33.67 8.49 1.96
CA GLY A 172 33.08 9.55 1.14
C GLY A 172 31.56 9.44 0.96
N THR A 173 30.89 8.50 1.65
CA THR A 173 29.43 8.34 1.61
C THR A 173 28.77 9.35 2.56
N PRO A 174 27.76 10.13 2.13
CA PRO A 174 27.03 11.04 3.00
C PRO A 174 26.17 10.27 4.01
N THR A 175 25.88 10.90 5.16
CA THR A 175 24.87 10.36 6.10
C THR A 175 23.48 10.86 5.78
N TYR A 176 22.46 10.11 6.21
CA TYR A 176 21.04 10.41 5.97
C TYR A 176 20.65 11.87 6.27
N ASN A 177 20.98 12.36 7.48
CA ASN A 177 20.59 13.72 7.88
C ASN A 177 21.25 14.78 7.01
N PHE A 178 22.46 14.52 6.51
CA PHE A 178 23.16 15.46 5.64
C PHE A 178 22.64 15.42 4.21
N SER A 179 22.52 14.24 3.60
CA SER A 179 22.03 14.11 2.22
C SER A 179 20.60 14.63 2.06
N VAL A 180 19.71 14.32 3.02
CA VAL A 180 18.31 14.76 2.98
C VAL A 180 18.19 16.29 3.02
N VAL A 181 18.98 16.97 3.86
CA VAL A 181 18.94 18.45 3.98
C VAL A 181 19.52 19.11 2.74
N VAL A 182 20.67 18.63 2.26
CA VAL A 182 21.28 19.18 1.05
C VAL A 182 20.31 19.04 -0.12
N ASP A 183 19.69 17.87 -0.30
CA ASP A 183 18.72 17.68 -1.38
C ASP A 183 17.45 18.50 -1.19
N ASP A 184 16.91 18.60 0.03
CA ASP A 184 15.72 19.41 0.28
C ASP A 184 15.97 20.90 -0.05
N ILE A 185 17.18 21.42 0.21
CA ILE A 185 17.60 22.77 -0.21
C ILE A 185 17.68 22.88 -1.74
N TYR A 186 18.42 21.98 -2.40
CA TYR A 186 18.62 22.03 -3.85
C TYR A 186 17.32 21.85 -4.64
N MET A 187 16.42 21.00 -4.13
CA MET A 187 15.11 20.74 -4.70
C MET A 187 14.07 21.79 -4.27
N LYS A 188 14.46 22.76 -3.44
CA LYS A 188 13.63 23.88 -2.95
C LYS A 188 12.34 23.38 -2.30
N ILE A 189 12.46 22.34 -1.46
CA ILE A 189 11.33 21.78 -0.72
C ILE A 189 10.77 22.85 0.22
N THR A 190 9.45 22.97 0.24
CA THR A 190 8.71 23.95 1.06
C THR A 190 8.04 23.30 2.26
N HIS A 191 7.59 22.04 2.11
CA HIS A 191 6.97 21.26 3.17
C HIS A 191 7.55 19.85 3.18
N ILE A 192 7.94 19.39 4.36
CA ILE A 192 8.40 18.03 4.63
C ILE A 192 7.29 17.30 5.38
N ILE A 193 6.50 16.51 4.64
CA ILE A 193 5.47 15.64 5.22
C ILE A 193 6.06 14.23 5.34
N ARG A 194 6.28 13.75 6.57
CA ARG A 194 6.92 12.45 6.86
C ARG A 194 6.41 11.83 8.17
N GLY A 195 6.68 10.55 8.41
CA GLY A 195 6.31 9.88 9.66
C GLY A 195 6.93 10.50 10.91
N GLU A 196 6.20 10.51 12.02
CA GLU A 196 6.64 11.02 13.32
C GLU A 196 7.82 10.24 13.92
N ASP A 197 8.10 9.03 13.46
CA ASP A 197 9.30 8.27 13.85
C ASP A 197 10.60 8.97 13.44
N HIS A 198 10.52 9.92 12.50
CA HIS A 198 11.63 10.78 12.11
C HIS A 198 11.74 12.10 12.88
N ILE A 199 10.87 12.38 13.86
CA ILE A 199 10.85 13.67 14.57
C ILE A 199 12.18 13.94 15.30
N SER A 200 12.83 12.90 15.82
CA SER A 200 14.13 12.97 16.49
C SER A 200 15.30 13.32 15.56
N ASN A 201 15.11 13.20 14.24
CA ASN A 201 16.08 13.63 13.24
C ASN A 201 15.97 15.12 12.92
N THR A 202 14.79 15.73 13.11
CA THR A 202 14.54 17.14 12.81
C THR A 202 15.54 18.09 13.48
N PRO A 203 15.84 18.01 14.80
CA PRO A 203 16.83 18.92 15.40
C PRO A 203 18.23 18.80 14.77
N LYS A 204 18.65 17.58 14.35
CA LYS A 204 19.92 17.39 13.63
C LYS A 204 19.88 18.04 12.24
N GLN A 205 18.74 17.96 11.56
CA GLN A 205 18.55 18.57 10.25
C GLN A 205 18.52 20.10 10.35
N ILE A 206 17.86 20.66 11.36
CA ILE A 206 17.87 22.10 11.65
C ILE A 206 19.30 22.60 11.88
N GLN A 207 20.14 21.85 12.59
CA GLN A 207 21.57 22.21 12.76
C GLN A 207 22.31 22.30 11.42
N ILE A 208 21.98 21.45 10.44
CA ILE A 208 22.56 21.54 9.09
C ILE A 208 22.02 22.76 8.33
N TYR A 209 20.71 23.02 8.38
CA TYR A 209 20.09 24.23 7.81
C TYR A 209 20.75 25.51 8.37
N ASN A 210 20.93 25.59 9.69
CA ASN A 210 21.59 26.69 10.38
C ASN A 210 23.05 26.85 9.93
N ALA A 211 23.80 25.74 9.87
CA ALA A 211 25.18 25.77 9.39
C ALA A 211 25.27 26.25 7.92
N LEU A 212 24.31 25.87 7.08
CA LEU A 212 24.21 26.32 5.69
C LEU A 212 23.58 27.72 5.54
N GLN A 213 23.09 28.30 6.64
CA GLN A 213 22.41 29.61 6.67
C GLN A 213 21.20 29.66 5.73
N VAL A 214 20.41 28.58 5.70
CA VAL A 214 19.18 28.46 4.90
C VAL A 214 18.00 28.25 5.83
N GLU A 215 16.90 28.96 5.58
CA GLU A 215 15.67 28.75 6.34
C GLU A 215 15.10 27.34 6.08
N PRO A 216 14.73 26.59 7.13
CA PRO A 216 14.16 25.27 6.97
C PRO A 216 12.74 25.32 6.39
N PRO A 217 12.30 24.28 5.67
CA PRO A 217 10.91 24.14 5.24
C PRO A 217 9.97 23.89 6.43
N VAL A 218 8.66 23.97 6.16
CA VAL A 218 7.64 23.57 7.12
C VAL A 218 7.71 22.06 7.34
N PHE A 219 7.77 21.63 8.61
CA PHE A 219 7.71 20.21 8.96
C PHE A 219 6.29 19.80 9.32
N VAL A 220 5.88 18.63 8.83
CA VAL A 220 4.60 18.00 9.14
C VAL A 220 4.87 16.53 9.48
N HIS A 221 4.90 16.19 10.76
CA HIS A 221 5.13 14.83 11.21
C HIS A 221 3.80 14.08 11.39
N ILE A 222 3.50 13.15 10.46
CA ILE A 222 2.26 12.39 10.49
C ILE A 222 2.36 11.20 11.47
N PRO A 223 1.35 10.96 12.33
CA PRO A 223 1.41 9.89 13.32
C PRO A 223 1.55 8.50 12.74
N MET A 224 2.18 7.58 13.48
CA MET A 224 2.35 6.21 13.04
C MET A 224 1.01 5.49 12.82
N ILE A 225 1.03 4.48 11.95
CA ILE A 225 -0.09 3.54 11.84
C ILE A 225 0.15 2.41 12.85
N LEU A 226 -0.89 2.08 13.60
CA LEU A 226 -0.90 1.04 14.62
C LEU A 226 -1.70 -0.19 14.18
N GLY A 227 -1.38 -1.34 14.75
CA GLY A 227 -2.24 -2.52 14.69
C GLY A 227 -3.46 -2.39 15.60
N GLN A 228 -4.36 -3.38 15.52
CA GLN A 228 -5.54 -3.48 16.40
C GLN A 228 -5.16 -3.61 17.90
N ASP A 229 -3.97 -4.13 18.18
CA ASP A 229 -3.36 -4.21 19.50
C ASP A 229 -2.73 -2.89 19.99
N LYS A 230 -2.85 -1.81 19.19
CA LYS A 230 -2.22 -0.50 19.41
C LYS A 230 -0.69 -0.52 19.40
N ALA A 231 -0.07 -1.63 19.00
CA ALA A 231 1.37 -1.67 18.76
C ALA A 231 1.70 -1.13 17.36
N LYS A 232 2.98 -0.84 17.11
CA LYS A 232 3.45 -0.44 15.77
C LYS A 232 3.03 -1.50 14.74
N LEU A 233 2.43 -1.04 13.64
CA LEU A 233 1.97 -1.93 12.58
C LEU A 233 3.12 -2.81 12.05
N SER A 234 2.86 -4.11 11.94
CA SER A 234 3.85 -5.11 11.50
C SER A 234 3.18 -6.16 10.60
N LYS A 235 3.98 -7.02 9.97
CA LYS A 235 3.47 -8.14 9.15
C LYS A 235 2.48 -9.05 9.89
N ARG A 236 2.62 -9.19 11.22
CA ARG A 236 1.71 -10.00 12.05
C ARG A 236 0.29 -9.46 12.10
N HIS A 237 0.12 -8.16 11.80
CA HIS A 237 -1.18 -7.47 11.83
C HIS A 237 -1.87 -7.48 10.45
N GLY A 238 -1.38 -8.28 9.49
CA GLY A 238 -1.89 -8.32 8.11
C GLY A 238 -1.37 -7.18 7.23
N ALA A 239 -0.62 -6.23 7.80
CA ALA A 239 -0.03 -5.15 7.06
C ALA A 239 1.14 -5.63 6.21
N THR A 240 0.94 -5.58 4.91
CA THR A 240 1.90 -6.03 3.92
C THR A 240 2.33 -4.91 2.95
N SER A 241 3.14 -5.22 1.95
CA SER A 241 3.49 -4.32 0.85
C SER A 241 2.26 -3.98 0.00
N ILE A 242 2.31 -2.84 -0.69
CA ILE A 242 1.27 -2.43 -1.63
C ILE A 242 1.12 -3.47 -2.75
N GLY A 243 2.23 -3.97 -3.30
CA GLY A 243 2.23 -5.05 -4.29
C GLY A 243 1.51 -6.32 -3.84
N GLU A 244 1.59 -6.70 -2.56
CA GLU A 244 0.86 -7.85 -2.03
C GLU A 244 -0.66 -7.62 -1.99
N TYR A 245 -1.13 -6.44 -1.57
CA TYR A 245 -2.56 -6.10 -1.65
C TYR A 245 -3.07 -6.09 -3.09
N ARG A 246 -2.29 -5.54 -4.03
CA ARG A 246 -2.60 -5.65 -5.47
C ARG A 246 -2.74 -7.11 -5.91
N SER A 247 -1.82 -7.97 -5.48
CA SER A 247 -1.86 -9.41 -5.80
C SER A 247 -3.06 -10.14 -5.19
N MET A 248 -3.65 -9.59 -4.12
CA MET A 248 -4.88 -10.08 -3.49
C MET A 248 -6.15 -9.60 -4.22
N GLY A 249 -6.03 -8.76 -5.26
CA GLY A 249 -7.14 -8.31 -6.08
C GLY A 249 -7.87 -7.08 -5.51
N TYR A 250 -7.25 -6.32 -4.61
CA TYR A 250 -7.77 -4.99 -4.25
C TYR A 250 -7.65 -4.03 -5.44
N LEU A 251 -8.58 -3.09 -5.53
CA LEU A 251 -8.53 -2.01 -6.52
C LEU A 251 -7.64 -0.85 -6.05
N SER A 252 -7.02 -0.15 -6.98
CA SER A 252 -6.14 0.98 -6.69
C SER A 252 -6.89 2.11 -5.97
N GLU A 253 -8.11 2.41 -6.40
CA GLU A 253 -8.97 3.46 -5.90
C GLU A 253 -9.42 3.19 -4.46
N ALA A 254 -9.70 1.92 -4.16
CA ALA A 254 -10.01 1.49 -2.82
C ALA A 254 -8.80 1.64 -1.88
N MET A 255 -7.61 1.27 -2.35
CA MET A 255 -6.38 1.44 -1.58
C MET A 255 -6.08 2.92 -1.34
N VAL A 256 -6.16 3.77 -2.37
CA VAL A 256 -5.96 5.22 -2.25
C VAL A 256 -6.96 5.82 -1.26
N ASN A 257 -8.25 5.50 -1.39
CA ASN A 257 -9.27 5.97 -0.46
C ASN A 257 -9.00 5.49 0.97
N PHE A 258 -8.60 4.23 1.17
CA PHE A 258 -8.26 3.71 2.48
C PHE A 258 -7.06 4.42 3.11
N LEU A 259 -5.96 4.56 2.36
CA LEU A 259 -4.76 5.30 2.79
C LEU A 259 -5.10 6.74 3.16
N ALA A 260 -5.94 7.41 2.36
CA ALA A 260 -6.32 8.80 2.57
C ALA A 260 -7.13 9.04 3.85
N LEU A 261 -7.89 8.06 4.32
CA LEU A 261 -8.65 8.12 5.57
C LEU A 261 -7.80 7.77 6.80
N MET A 262 -6.61 7.19 6.62
CA MET A 262 -5.74 6.77 7.73
C MET A 262 -4.95 7.94 8.32
N GLY A 263 -5.61 8.71 9.18
CA GLY A 263 -4.98 9.85 9.86
C GLY A 263 -5.30 11.19 9.20
N ALA A 264 -6.34 11.25 8.37
CA ALA A 264 -6.96 12.48 7.92
C ALA A 264 -8.49 12.35 7.95
N SER A 265 -9.18 13.45 8.22
CA SER A 265 -10.65 13.54 8.26
C SER A 265 -11.14 14.59 7.27
N TYR A 266 -12.13 14.23 6.45
CA TYR A 266 -12.76 15.09 5.44
C TYR A 266 -14.21 15.42 5.86
N ASP A 267 -15.16 15.43 4.92
CA ASP A 267 -16.56 15.86 5.10
C ASP A 267 -17.54 14.74 5.52
N ASN A 268 -17.12 13.85 6.42
CA ASN A 268 -17.82 12.64 6.89
C ASN A 268 -18.04 11.53 5.85
N ARG A 269 -17.86 11.80 4.56
CA ARG A 269 -17.91 10.75 3.53
C ARG A 269 -16.73 9.80 3.68
N GLN A 270 -17.00 8.53 3.44
CA GLN A 270 -15.99 7.47 3.55
C GLN A 270 -15.57 6.90 2.20
N VAL A 271 -16.47 6.90 1.21
CA VAL A 271 -16.18 6.45 -0.15
C VAL A 271 -15.95 7.68 -1.01
N LEU A 272 -14.68 7.95 -1.33
CA LEU A 272 -14.21 9.11 -2.06
C LEU A 272 -13.42 8.66 -3.29
N SER A 273 -13.65 9.34 -4.40
CA SER A 273 -12.80 9.25 -5.59
C SER A 273 -11.46 9.95 -5.36
N LYS A 274 -10.51 9.69 -6.25
CA LYS A 274 -9.19 10.32 -6.20
C LYS A 274 -9.28 11.82 -6.44
N GLU A 275 -10.15 12.25 -7.34
CA GLU A 275 -10.41 13.66 -7.66
C GLU A 275 -11.01 14.38 -6.46
N GLU A 276 -12.01 13.78 -5.80
CA GLU A 276 -12.57 14.34 -4.56
C GLU A 276 -11.53 14.42 -3.45
N LEU A 277 -10.63 13.43 -3.32
CA LEU A 277 -9.54 13.49 -2.35
C LEU A 277 -8.59 14.65 -2.63
N ILE A 278 -8.23 14.90 -3.89
CA ILE A 278 -7.42 16.07 -4.27
C ILE A 278 -8.14 17.37 -3.88
N ASP A 279 -9.43 17.47 -4.18
CA ASP A 279 -10.21 18.67 -3.91
C ASP A 279 -10.44 18.92 -2.42
N LEU A 280 -10.54 17.86 -1.62
CA LEU A 280 -10.84 17.97 -0.18
C LEU A 280 -9.58 18.12 0.67
N PHE A 281 -8.41 17.62 0.22
CA PHE A 281 -7.23 17.55 1.06
C PHE A 281 -6.62 18.91 1.39
N SER A 282 -6.32 19.12 2.66
CA SER A 282 -5.49 20.19 3.21
C SER A 282 -4.72 19.64 4.42
N LEU A 283 -3.70 20.36 4.88
CA LEU A 283 -2.97 19.96 6.08
C LEU A 283 -3.85 19.98 7.35
N GLU A 284 -4.90 20.79 7.37
CA GLU A 284 -5.86 20.87 8.49
C GLU A 284 -6.67 19.59 8.66
N ASN A 285 -6.82 18.78 7.60
CA ASN A 285 -7.49 17.48 7.68
C ASN A 285 -6.68 16.47 8.49
N LEU A 286 -5.37 16.66 8.63
CA LEU A 286 -4.49 15.69 9.27
C LEU A 286 -4.76 15.61 10.78
N SER A 287 -4.81 14.38 11.27
CA SER A 287 -4.97 14.08 12.69
C SER A 287 -3.61 13.93 13.37
N LYS A 288 -3.49 14.46 14.59
CA LYS A 288 -2.35 14.19 15.50
C LYS A 288 -2.43 12.83 16.21
N ASN A 289 -3.55 12.12 16.09
CA ASN A 289 -3.73 10.81 16.71
C ASN A 289 -3.30 9.68 15.75
N PRO A 290 -2.62 8.64 16.24
CA PRO A 290 -2.28 7.46 15.45
C PRO A 290 -3.50 6.81 14.81
N ALA A 291 -3.37 6.40 13.55
CA ALA A 291 -4.42 5.67 12.84
C ALA A 291 -4.30 4.17 13.12
N ILE A 292 -5.43 3.49 13.36
CA ILE A 292 -5.48 2.04 13.52
C ILE A 292 -5.75 1.40 12.16
N PHE A 293 -4.90 0.47 11.76
CA PHE A 293 -5.12 -0.33 10.56
C PHE A 293 -6.30 -1.30 10.79
N ASP A 294 -7.30 -1.23 9.92
CA ASP A 294 -8.45 -2.12 9.93
C ASP A 294 -8.69 -2.72 8.53
N ILE A 295 -8.40 -4.01 8.39
CA ILE A 295 -8.62 -4.75 7.14
C ILE A 295 -10.10 -4.81 6.76
N LYS A 296 -11.03 -4.86 7.73
CA LYS A 296 -12.47 -4.87 7.45
C LYS A 296 -12.91 -3.55 6.84
N LYS A 297 -12.26 -2.45 7.25
CA LYS A 297 -12.50 -1.14 6.66
C LYS A 297 -12.00 -1.07 5.21
N LEU A 298 -10.83 -1.63 4.92
CA LEU A 298 -10.33 -1.76 3.55
C LEU A 298 -11.24 -2.64 2.69
N ASP A 299 -11.67 -3.80 3.19
CA ASP A 299 -12.65 -4.69 2.53
C ASP A 299 -13.92 -3.93 2.14
N PHE A 300 -14.48 -3.17 3.08
CA PHE A 300 -15.69 -2.38 2.87
C PHE A 300 -15.48 -1.34 1.75
N LEU A 301 -14.39 -0.56 1.79
CA LEU A 301 -14.11 0.43 0.76
C LEU A 301 -13.90 -0.24 -0.59
N SER A 302 -13.19 -1.36 -0.63
CA SER A 302 -12.96 -2.13 -1.84
C SER A 302 -14.25 -2.63 -2.47
N GLN A 303 -15.16 -3.19 -1.66
CA GLN A 303 -16.48 -3.60 -2.12
C GLN A 303 -17.30 -2.42 -2.68
N GLU A 304 -17.29 -1.26 -2.02
CA GLU A 304 -18.02 -0.08 -2.47
C GLU A 304 -17.46 0.48 -3.79
N HIS A 305 -16.14 0.49 -3.96
CA HIS A 305 -15.49 0.88 -5.21
C HIS A 305 -15.76 -0.12 -6.34
N ILE A 306 -15.74 -1.42 -6.06
CA ILE A 306 -16.13 -2.45 -7.04
C ILE A 306 -17.59 -2.30 -7.46
N ARG A 307 -18.50 -2.09 -6.52
CA ARG A 307 -19.94 -1.94 -6.80
C ARG A 307 -20.24 -0.73 -7.69
N LYS A 308 -19.51 0.36 -7.51
CA LYS A 308 -19.69 1.60 -8.30
C LYS A 308 -19.03 1.54 -9.68
N LYS A 309 -18.09 0.61 -9.90
CA LYS A 309 -17.31 0.54 -11.13
C LYS A 309 -18.19 0.07 -12.31
N PRO A 310 -18.09 0.69 -13.50
CA PRO A 310 -18.78 0.20 -14.69
C PRO A 310 -18.40 -1.25 -14.99
N LEU A 311 -19.39 -2.07 -15.38
CA LEU A 311 -19.19 -3.52 -15.57
C LEU A 311 -18.11 -3.84 -16.61
N GLU A 312 -18.06 -3.07 -17.70
CA GLU A 312 -17.04 -3.21 -18.74
C GLU A 312 -15.63 -3.01 -18.18
N GLU A 313 -15.43 -1.95 -17.40
CA GLU A 313 -14.13 -1.65 -16.78
C GLU A 313 -13.76 -2.70 -15.73
N LEU A 314 -14.71 -3.11 -14.89
CA LEU A 314 -14.50 -4.16 -13.90
C LEU A 314 -14.14 -5.50 -14.56
N THR A 315 -14.77 -5.82 -15.71
CA THR A 315 -14.48 -7.03 -16.47
C THR A 315 -13.06 -7.00 -17.03
N ARG A 316 -12.61 -5.87 -17.59
CA ARG A 316 -11.22 -5.70 -18.04
C ARG A 316 -10.21 -5.91 -16.89
N LEU A 317 -10.49 -5.37 -15.70
CA LEU A 317 -9.64 -5.58 -14.53
C LEU A 317 -9.65 -7.05 -14.07
N ALA A 318 -10.80 -7.71 -14.12
CA ALA A 318 -10.93 -9.13 -13.82
C ALA A 318 -10.11 -9.99 -14.81
N ILE A 319 -10.16 -9.68 -16.12
CA ILE A 319 -9.35 -10.36 -17.14
C ILE A 319 -7.87 -10.27 -16.78
N GLN A 320 -7.36 -9.04 -16.62
CA GLN A 320 -5.96 -8.83 -16.28
C GLN A 320 -5.56 -9.63 -15.03
N PHE A 321 -6.36 -9.54 -13.97
CA PHE A 321 -6.10 -10.24 -12.72
C PHE A 321 -6.10 -11.78 -12.89
N LEU A 322 -7.08 -12.34 -13.60
CA LEU A 322 -7.19 -13.78 -13.82
C LEU A 322 -6.02 -14.31 -14.67
N GLU A 323 -5.59 -13.57 -15.70
CA GLU A 323 -4.44 -13.93 -16.52
C GLU A 323 -3.13 -13.90 -15.72
N GLU A 324 -2.93 -12.90 -14.85
CA GLU A 324 -1.81 -12.83 -13.92
C GLU A 324 -1.80 -14.01 -12.93
N LYS A 325 -2.97 -14.58 -12.60
CA LYS A 325 -3.12 -15.81 -11.81
C LYS A 325 -2.97 -17.09 -12.62
N GLY A 326 -2.70 -17.00 -13.92
CA GLY A 326 -2.54 -18.15 -14.82
C GLY A 326 -3.85 -18.78 -15.26
N LEU A 327 -4.99 -18.10 -15.07
CA LEU A 327 -6.34 -18.59 -15.41
C LEU A 327 -6.81 -18.07 -16.78
N LYS A 328 -5.93 -18.11 -17.79
CA LYS A 328 -6.21 -17.61 -19.16
C LYS A 328 -7.39 -18.31 -19.83
N ASP A 329 -7.69 -19.54 -19.42
CA ASP A 329 -8.84 -20.28 -19.94
C ASP A 329 -10.19 -19.67 -19.52
N TRP A 330 -10.21 -18.94 -18.40
CA TRP A 330 -11.41 -18.28 -17.88
C TRP A 330 -11.71 -16.95 -18.59
N THR A 331 -10.73 -16.42 -19.33
CA THR A 331 -10.79 -15.13 -20.03
C THR A 331 -10.92 -15.29 -21.55
N ARG A 332 -11.24 -16.49 -22.04
CA ARG A 332 -11.40 -16.73 -23.49
C ARG A 332 -12.67 -16.13 -24.09
N ASP A 333 -13.69 -15.90 -23.26
CA ASP A 333 -14.98 -15.33 -23.66
C ASP A 333 -15.31 -14.15 -22.73
N ASP A 334 -14.99 -12.96 -23.19
CA ASP A 334 -15.19 -11.71 -22.45
C ASP A 334 -16.67 -11.44 -22.15
N ILE A 335 -17.58 -11.86 -23.03
CA ILE A 335 -19.03 -11.67 -22.86
C ILE A 335 -19.52 -12.58 -21.74
N TYR A 336 -19.11 -13.84 -21.75
CA TYR A 336 -19.42 -14.78 -20.68
C TYR A 336 -18.85 -14.31 -19.34
N LEU A 337 -17.57 -13.90 -19.32
CA LEU A 337 -16.93 -13.39 -18.11
C LEU A 337 -17.64 -12.13 -17.58
N ALA A 338 -18.05 -11.20 -18.45
CA ALA A 338 -18.80 -10.02 -18.05
C ALA A 338 -20.11 -10.37 -17.35
N ARG A 339 -20.83 -11.40 -17.81
CA ARG A 339 -22.04 -11.91 -17.13
C ARG A 339 -21.72 -12.46 -15.74
N VAL A 340 -20.66 -13.26 -15.62
CA VAL A 340 -20.19 -13.81 -14.33
C VAL A 340 -19.77 -12.70 -13.37
N VAL A 341 -18.98 -11.74 -13.83
CA VAL A 341 -18.56 -10.57 -13.05
C VAL A 341 -19.78 -9.78 -12.60
N GLY A 342 -20.75 -9.55 -13.48
CA GLY A 342 -21.96 -8.79 -13.18
C GLY A 342 -22.77 -9.37 -12.02
N ILE A 343 -23.02 -10.68 -12.02
CA ILE A 343 -23.76 -11.33 -10.92
C ILE A 343 -22.98 -11.39 -9.59
N LEU A 344 -21.64 -11.33 -9.66
CA LEU A 344 -20.75 -11.35 -8.49
C LEU A 344 -20.43 -9.96 -7.95
N GLN A 345 -20.52 -8.90 -8.77
CA GLN A 345 -20.05 -7.54 -8.49
C GLN A 345 -20.56 -7.00 -7.14
N SER A 346 -21.83 -7.23 -6.81
CA SER A 346 -22.43 -6.72 -5.57
C SER A 346 -21.97 -7.44 -4.30
N ARG A 347 -21.24 -8.55 -4.42
CA ARG A 347 -20.87 -9.48 -3.35
C ARG A 347 -19.37 -9.57 -3.09
N ILE A 348 -18.55 -9.35 -4.13
CA ILE A 348 -17.10 -9.44 -4.02
C ILE A 348 -16.51 -8.22 -3.33
N LYS A 349 -15.43 -8.45 -2.57
CA LYS A 349 -14.62 -7.39 -1.94
C LYS A 349 -13.34 -7.15 -2.73
N THR A 350 -12.85 -8.19 -3.40
CA THR A 350 -11.63 -8.18 -4.21
C THR A 350 -11.84 -8.98 -5.49
N LEU A 351 -11.01 -8.77 -6.51
CA LEU A 351 -11.02 -9.57 -7.73
C LEU A 351 -10.70 -11.05 -7.46
N LYS A 352 -9.98 -11.35 -6.37
CA LYS A 352 -9.73 -12.73 -5.93
C LYS A 352 -11.02 -13.47 -5.58
N ASP A 353 -12.04 -12.76 -5.10
CA ASP A 353 -13.33 -13.37 -4.78
C ASP A 353 -14.05 -13.92 -6.02
N ILE A 354 -13.72 -13.45 -7.23
CA ILE A 354 -14.22 -14.05 -8.49
C ILE A 354 -13.76 -15.51 -8.59
N ILE A 355 -12.52 -15.80 -8.20
CA ILE A 355 -11.99 -17.17 -8.16
C ILE A 355 -12.67 -17.96 -7.04
N LEU A 356 -12.73 -17.40 -5.83
CA LEU A 356 -13.25 -18.11 -4.65
C LEU A 356 -14.75 -18.40 -4.71
N MET A 357 -15.52 -17.51 -5.35
CA MET A 357 -16.99 -17.56 -5.39
C MET A 357 -17.55 -17.95 -6.76
N GLY A 358 -16.71 -18.06 -7.78
CA GLY A 358 -17.13 -18.22 -9.18
C GLY A 358 -16.39 -19.31 -9.95
N ASP A 359 -15.52 -20.11 -9.31
CA ASP A 359 -14.81 -21.22 -9.95
C ASP A 359 -15.73 -22.16 -10.72
N TYR A 360 -16.89 -22.49 -10.15
CA TYR A 360 -17.91 -23.32 -10.78
C TYR A 360 -18.50 -22.72 -12.06
N PHE A 361 -18.24 -21.47 -12.45
CA PHE A 361 -18.61 -20.98 -13.78
C PHE A 361 -17.65 -21.43 -14.88
N PHE A 362 -16.41 -21.80 -14.52
CA PHE A 362 -15.32 -21.98 -15.47
C PHE A 362 -14.78 -23.41 -15.50
N THR A 363 -14.95 -24.18 -14.43
CA THR A 363 -14.42 -25.55 -14.34
C THR A 363 -15.52 -26.58 -14.04
N GLU A 364 -15.30 -27.83 -14.46
CA GLU A 364 -16.14 -28.98 -14.07
C GLU A 364 -15.73 -29.52 -12.68
N GLU A 365 -14.43 -29.44 -12.37
CA GLU A 365 -13.91 -29.67 -11.02
C GLU A 365 -13.83 -28.32 -10.29
N PHE A 366 -14.82 -28.07 -9.44
CA PHE A 366 -14.91 -26.86 -8.61
C PHE A 366 -14.94 -27.20 -7.12
N SER A 367 -14.63 -26.20 -6.30
CA SER A 367 -14.54 -26.36 -4.86
C SER A 367 -15.92 -26.61 -4.21
N LYS A 368 -15.99 -27.58 -3.31
CA LYS A 368 -17.20 -27.97 -2.58
C LYS A 368 -17.08 -27.57 -1.12
N ASP A 369 -17.97 -26.70 -0.66
CA ASP A 369 -17.96 -26.22 0.72
C ASP A 369 -18.86 -27.06 1.63
N VAL A 370 -19.75 -27.85 1.04
CA VAL A 370 -20.77 -28.62 1.75
C VAL A 370 -21.16 -29.84 0.95
N GLU A 371 -21.39 -30.94 1.65
CA GLU A 371 -21.99 -32.15 1.09
C GLU A 371 -23.45 -32.26 1.51
N ILE A 372 -24.26 -32.82 0.60
CA ILE A 372 -25.66 -33.14 0.89
C ILE A 372 -25.69 -34.48 1.65
N PRO A 373 -26.36 -34.56 2.82
CA PRO A 373 -26.47 -35.80 3.59
C PRO A 373 -27.01 -36.97 2.77
N LEU A 374 -26.57 -38.19 3.08
CA LEU A 374 -26.92 -39.39 2.30
C LEU A 374 -28.43 -39.62 2.15
N GLU A 375 -29.20 -39.39 3.20
CA GLU A 375 -30.66 -39.55 3.17
C GLU A 375 -31.33 -38.52 2.25
N GLU A 376 -30.86 -37.28 2.28
CA GLU A 376 -31.33 -36.24 1.34
C GLU A 376 -30.92 -36.58 -0.09
N ARG A 377 -29.72 -37.16 -0.29
CA ARG A 377 -29.26 -37.60 -1.60
C ARG A 377 -30.15 -38.70 -2.18
N LYS A 378 -30.56 -39.69 -1.38
CA LYS A 378 -31.51 -40.72 -1.81
C LYS A 378 -32.82 -40.10 -2.28
N LYS A 379 -33.38 -39.17 -1.51
CA LYS A 379 -34.61 -38.45 -1.87
C LYS A 379 -34.44 -37.60 -3.13
N LEU A 380 -33.32 -36.91 -3.30
CA LEU A 380 -33.05 -36.13 -4.50
C LEU A 380 -32.92 -37.02 -5.74
N ASN A 381 -32.27 -38.18 -5.64
CA ASN A 381 -32.13 -39.11 -6.77
C ASN A 381 -33.47 -39.65 -7.30
N THR A 382 -34.55 -39.64 -6.51
CA THR A 382 -35.89 -39.99 -7.00
C THR A 382 -36.61 -38.81 -7.66
N ILE A 383 -36.12 -37.58 -7.51
CA ILE A 383 -36.78 -36.34 -7.96
C ILE A 383 -36.07 -35.73 -9.17
N LEU A 384 -34.73 -35.79 -9.18
CA LEU A 384 -33.90 -35.16 -10.21
C LEU A 384 -34.15 -35.66 -11.65
N PRO A 385 -34.48 -36.94 -11.93
CA PRO A 385 -34.84 -37.37 -13.28
C PRO A 385 -35.98 -36.55 -13.88
N ASP A 386 -37.08 -36.36 -13.13
CA ASP A 386 -38.21 -35.56 -13.58
C ASP A 386 -37.86 -34.07 -13.77
N LEU A 387 -36.95 -33.55 -12.94
CA LEU A 387 -36.45 -32.18 -13.08
C LEU A 387 -35.65 -32.04 -14.39
N LEU A 388 -34.83 -33.05 -14.72
CA LEU A 388 -34.07 -33.09 -15.96
C LEU A 388 -35.00 -33.14 -17.19
N ASP A 389 -36.11 -33.88 -17.12
CA ASP A 389 -37.13 -33.88 -18.17
C ASP A 389 -37.76 -32.50 -18.32
N THR A 390 -38.10 -31.86 -17.19
CA THR A 390 -38.63 -30.49 -17.17
C THR A 390 -37.65 -29.50 -17.80
N PHE A 391 -36.34 -29.61 -17.51
CA PHE A 391 -35.31 -28.76 -18.11
C PHE A 391 -35.10 -29.05 -19.59
N SER A 392 -35.21 -30.31 -20.01
CA SER A 392 -35.03 -30.70 -21.41
C SER A 392 -36.08 -30.05 -22.32
N LEU A 393 -37.32 -29.93 -21.82
CA LEU A 393 -38.44 -29.29 -22.52
C LEU A 393 -38.44 -27.75 -22.48
N LEU A 394 -37.54 -27.12 -21.71
CA LEU A 394 -37.47 -25.67 -21.63
C LEU A 394 -36.68 -25.09 -22.81
N GLU A 395 -37.37 -24.38 -23.72
CA GLU A 395 -36.75 -23.75 -24.89
C GLU A 395 -35.96 -22.48 -24.51
N ASP A 396 -36.64 -21.55 -23.82
CA ASP A 396 -36.05 -20.27 -23.41
C ASP A 396 -35.35 -20.37 -22.06
N TRP A 397 -34.03 -20.60 -22.09
CA TRP A 397 -33.18 -20.74 -20.90
C TRP A 397 -32.79 -19.37 -20.30
N ASN A 398 -33.69 -18.75 -19.55
CA ASN A 398 -33.46 -17.52 -18.79
C ASN A 398 -33.91 -17.65 -17.33
N ALA A 399 -33.40 -16.79 -16.45
CA ALA A 399 -33.64 -16.84 -15.01
C ALA A 399 -35.13 -16.79 -14.64
N ALA A 400 -35.93 -15.97 -15.32
CA ALA A 400 -37.36 -15.84 -15.04
C ALA A 400 -38.13 -17.14 -15.35
N ASN A 401 -37.84 -17.75 -16.50
CA ASN A 401 -38.44 -19.02 -16.90
C ASN A 401 -37.96 -20.18 -16.01
N LEU A 402 -36.67 -20.21 -15.66
CA LEU A 402 -36.11 -21.18 -14.73
C LEU A 402 -36.78 -21.08 -13.36
N GLU A 403 -36.95 -19.86 -12.84
CA GLU A 403 -37.64 -19.61 -11.57
C GLU A 403 -39.08 -20.14 -11.62
N GLN A 404 -39.84 -19.76 -12.65
CA GLN A 404 -41.22 -20.20 -12.81
C GLN A 404 -41.31 -21.73 -12.85
N LYS A 405 -40.52 -22.39 -13.70
CA LYS A 405 -40.57 -23.84 -13.88
C LYS A 405 -40.16 -24.60 -12.63
N ILE A 406 -39.09 -24.17 -11.95
CA ILE A 406 -38.64 -24.82 -10.71
C ILE A 406 -39.68 -24.62 -9.60
N ARG A 407 -40.30 -23.44 -9.49
CA ARG A 407 -41.35 -23.19 -8.49
C ARG A 407 -42.60 -24.03 -8.75
N SER A 408 -43.05 -24.15 -10.01
CA SER A 408 -44.14 -25.05 -10.39
C SER A 408 -43.80 -26.51 -10.06
N PHE A 409 -42.60 -26.96 -10.40
CA PHE A 409 -42.12 -28.31 -10.10
C PHE A 409 -42.12 -28.62 -8.59
N ILE A 410 -41.69 -27.66 -7.75
CA ILE A 410 -41.72 -27.76 -6.29
C ILE A 410 -43.17 -27.91 -5.79
N ALA A 411 -44.10 -27.11 -6.33
CA ALA A 411 -45.50 -27.12 -5.93
C ALA A 411 -46.21 -28.43 -6.31
N GLU A 412 -46.02 -28.90 -7.55
CA GLU A 412 -46.61 -30.15 -8.07
C GLU A 412 -46.18 -31.38 -7.26
N ARG A 413 -44.94 -31.39 -6.76
CA ARG A 413 -44.37 -32.49 -5.96
C ARG A 413 -44.48 -32.27 -4.45
N ASN A 414 -45.14 -31.19 -4.02
CA ASN A 414 -45.28 -30.81 -2.61
C ASN A 414 -43.94 -30.83 -1.84
N LEU A 415 -42.89 -30.26 -2.44
CA LEU A 415 -41.54 -30.22 -1.88
C LEU A 415 -41.35 -28.99 -0.99
N ASP A 416 -40.51 -29.10 0.04
CA ASP A 416 -40.04 -27.91 0.77
C ASP A 416 -39.17 -27.05 -0.14
N SER A 417 -39.60 -25.82 -0.38
CA SER A 417 -38.95 -24.91 -1.34
C SER A 417 -37.53 -24.52 -0.91
N ARG A 418 -37.32 -24.25 0.38
CA ARG A 418 -35.99 -23.83 0.88
C ARG A 418 -35.00 -24.97 0.73
N TRP A 419 -35.38 -26.17 1.14
CA TRP A 419 -34.59 -27.38 1.03
C TRP A 419 -34.25 -27.69 -0.43
N PHE A 420 -35.24 -27.74 -1.32
CA PHE A 420 -35.00 -28.13 -2.72
C PHE A 420 -34.11 -27.12 -3.46
N LEU A 421 -34.37 -25.82 -3.32
CA LEU A 421 -33.54 -24.78 -3.93
C LEU A 421 -32.12 -24.77 -3.36
N GLN A 422 -31.96 -25.00 -2.05
CA GLN A 422 -30.63 -25.10 -1.44
C GLN A 422 -29.86 -26.33 -1.92
N SER A 423 -30.54 -27.48 -2.06
CA SER A 423 -29.95 -28.70 -2.61
C SER A 423 -29.53 -28.51 -4.06
N LEU A 424 -30.40 -27.95 -4.90
CA LEU A 424 -30.09 -27.68 -6.29
C LEU A 424 -28.91 -26.70 -6.45
N ARG A 425 -28.83 -25.68 -5.59
CA ARG A 425 -27.66 -24.79 -5.54
C ARG A 425 -26.37 -25.56 -5.26
N ILE A 426 -26.37 -26.43 -4.24
CA ILE A 426 -25.18 -27.20 -3.88
C ILE A 426 -24.80 -28.17 -5.00
N ILE A 427 -25.78 -28.80 -5.68
CA ILE A 427 -25.52 -29.68 -6.82
C ILE A 427 -24.83 -28.93 -7.96
N ILE A 428 -25.29 -27.72 -8.26
CA ILE A 428 -24.85 -26.96 -9.43
C ILE A 428 -23.52 -26.23 -9.18
N SER A 429 -23.29 -25.70 -7.99
CA SER A 429 -22.14 -24.86 -7.69
C SER A 429 -21.17 -25.44 -6.66
N GLY A 430 -21.57 -26.46 -5.89
CA GLY A 430 -20.80 -26.95 -4.75
C GLY A 430 -20.82 -26.01 -3.54
N LYS A 431 -21.53 -24.87 -3.64
CA LYS A 431 -21.54 -23.80 -2.63
C LYS A 431 -22.87 -23.71 -1.91
N LYS A 432 -22.82 -23.42 -0.62
CA LYS A 432 -24.04 -23.13 0.18
C LYS A 432 -24.63 -21.77 -0.19
N VAL A 433 -23.78 -20.80 -0.51
CA VAL A 433 -24.15 -19.42 -0.83
C VAL A 433 -23.65 -19.07 -2.23
N THR A 434 -24.55 -18.59 -3.07
CA THR A 434 -24.28 -18.13 -4.44
C THR A 434 -25.04 -16.82 -4.69
N PRO A 435 -24.85 -16.18 -5.86
CA PRO A 435 -25.87 -15.32 -6.46
C PRO A 435 -27.22 -16.04 -6.63
N SER A 436 -28.20 -15.40 -7.29
CA SER A 436 -29.47 -16.07 -7.57
C SER A 436 -29.21 -17.40 -8.26
N LEU A 437 -29.84 -18.48 -7.77
CA LEU A 437 -29.67 -19.81 -8.34
C LEU A 437 -30.07 -19.81 -9.83
N PHE A 438 -31.13 -19.06 -10.16
CA PHE A 438 -31.67 -19.00 -11.52
C PHE A 438 -30.74 -18.22 -12.46
N GLU A 439 -30.16 -17.10 -12.01
CA GLU A 439 -29.15 -16.36 -12.78
C GLU A 439 -27.87 -17.19 -12.96
N THR A 440 -27.45 -17.91 -11.91
CA THR A 440 -26.33 -18.85 -12.00
C THR A 440 -26.57 -19.92 -13.06
N MET A 441 -27.76 -20.55 -13.06
CA MET A 441 -28.14 -21.54 -14.08
C MET A 441 -28.22 -20.94 -15.47
N GLU A 442 -28.77 -19.73 -15.61
CA GLU A 442 -28.83 -19.02 -16.88
C GLU A 442 -27.43 -18.79 -17.47
N ILE A 443 -26.50 -18.32 -16.64
CA ILE A 443 -25.13 -18.03 -17.06
C ILE A 443 -24.39 -19.33 -17.38
N LEU A 444 -24.48 -20.36 -16.53
CA LEU A 444 -23.89 -21.67 -16.80
C LEU A 444 -24.41 -22.29 -18.12
N GLY A 445 -25.66 -22.00 -18.45
CA GLY A 445 -26.34 -22.57 -19.61
C GLY A 445 -26.97 -23.93 -19.33
N LYS A 446 -27.88 -24.30 -20.22
CA LYS A 446 -28.71 -25.50 -20.16
C LYS A 446 -27.87 -26.78 -20.08
N GLU A 447 -26.94 -26.94 -21.00
CA GLU A 447 -26.14 -28.17 -21.15
C GLU A 447 -25.29 -28.45 -19.91
N LYS A 448 -24.53 -27.47 -19.43
CA LYS A 448 -23.71 -27.61 -18.22
C LYS A 448 -24.56 -27.89 -16.98
N THR A 449 -25.68 -27.18 -16.84
CA THR A 449 -26.59 -27.38 -15.71
C THR A 449 -27.15 -28.81 -15.68
N ILE A 450 -27.64 -29.30 -16.82
CA ILE A 450 -28.16 -30.67 -16.96
C ILE A 450 -27.05 -31.69 -16.71
N SER A 451 -25.87 -31.49 -17.30
CA SER A 451 -24.71 -32.36 -17.14
C SER A 451 -24.32 -32.52 -15.67
N ARG A 452 -24.24 -31.42 -14.91
CA ARG A 452 -23.91 -31.45 -13.48
C ARG A 452 -24.91 -32.22 -12.65
N ILE A 453 -26.20 -32.04 -12.93
CA ILE A 453 -27.25 -32.79 -12.23
C ILE A 453 -27.14 -34.29 -12.54
N ARG A 454 -26.88 -34.67 -13.80
CA ARG A 454 -26.66 -36.08 -14.19
C ARG A 454 -25.44 -36.69 -13.50
N VAL A 455 -24.29 -36.01 -13.56
CA VAL A 455 -23.05 -36.45 -12.91
C VAL A 455 -23.25 -36.62 -11.40
N TRP A 456 -23.89 -35.64 -10.74
CA TRP A 456 -24.12 -35.71 -9.30
C TRP A 456 -25.06 -36.85 -8.89
N SER A 457 -26.11 -37.08 -9.68
CA SER A 457 -27.12 -38.13 -9.46
C SER A 457 -26.63 -39.53 -9.83
N GLY A 458 -25.49 -39.65 -10.52
CA GLY A 458 -24.98 -40.94 -11.01
C GLY A 458 -25.72 -41.46 -12.24
N LEU A 459 -26.42 -40.58 -12.96
CA LEU A 459 -27.13 -40.86 -14.21
C LEU A 459 -26.26 -40.59 -15.45
N ALA A 460 -24.94 -40.61 -15.28
CA ALA A 460 -23.95 -40.30 -16.32
C ALA A 460 -23.81 -41.43 -17.34
#